data_AF-A0A7Y1XHY9-F1
#
_entry.id   AF-A0A7Y1XHY9-F1
#
_cell.length_a   1.000
_cell.length_b   1.000
_cell.length_c   1.000
_cell.angle_alpha   90.00
_cell.angle_beta   90.00
_cell.angle_gamma   90.00
#
_symmetry.space_group_name_H-M   'P 1'
#
loop_
_entity.id
_entity.type
_entity.pdbx_description
1 polymer ?
#
loop_
_entity_poly.entity_id
_entity_poly.type
_entity_poly.pdbx_seq_one_letter_code
_entity_poly.pdbx_strand_id
1 'polypeptide(L)' 'GKTILGREQVMDGVAELVDEVQVEATFPDGTKLVTVHNPIV' A
#
# COMPACT_ATOMS: atom_id res chain seq x y z
N GLY A 1 -5.94 2.44 1.41
CA GLY A 1 -5.89 2.85 0.00
C GLY A 1 -5.57 1.66 -0.89
N LYS A 2 -6.51 0.74 -1.09
CA LYS A 2 -6.33 -0.43 -1.97
C LYS A 2 -6.87 -0.21 -3.39
N THR A 3 -6.99 1.04 -3.81
CA THR A 3 -7.59 1.43 -5.09
C THR A 3 -6.64 2.29 -5.91
N ILE A 4 -5.37 2.38 -5.47
CA ILE A 4 -4.37 3.23 -6.10
C ILE A 4 -3.70 2.51 -7.27
N LEU A 5 -3.48 1.20 -7.14
CA LEU A 5 -2.93 0.35 -8.20
C LEU A 5 -3.75 -0.92 -8.34
N GLY A 6 -4.15 -1.22 -9.56
CA GLY A 6 -4.70 -2.50 -10.00
C GLY A 6 -3.61 -3.47 -10.47
N ARG A 7 -3.92 -4.76 -10.52
CA ARG A 7 -3.00 -5.82 -11.00
C ARG A 7 -2.50 -5.59 -12.42
N GLU A 8 -3.30 -4.99 -13.28
CA GLU A 8 -2.96 -4.65 -14.66
C GLU A 8 -1.98 -3.48 -14.79
N GLN A 9 -1.73 -2.75 -13.69
CA GLN A 9 -0.86 -1.58 -13.67
C GLN A 9 0.56 -1.90 -13.20
N VAL A 10 0.84 -3.17 -12.92
CA VAL A 10 2.15 -3.66 -12.47
C VAL A 10 2.61 -4.83 -13.34
N MET A 11 3.90 -5.16 -13.25
CA MET A 11 4.42 -6.35 -13.93
C MET A 11 3.86 -7.63 -13.29
N ASP A 12 3.74 -8.70 -14.08
CA ASP A 12 3.30 -10.00 -13.59
C ASP A 12 4.12 -10.45 -12.38
N GLY A 13 3.42 -10.93 -11.34
CA GLY A 13 4.02 -11.37 -10.09
C GLY A 13 4.32 -10.27 -9.06
N VAL A 14 4.25 -8.98 -9.44
CA VAL A 14 4.52 -7.88 -8.49
C VAL A 14 3.46 -7.80 -7.39
N ALA A 15 2.19 -8.05 -7.73
CA ALA A 15 1.11 -8.02 -6.74
C ALA A 15 1.28 -9.07 -5.64
N GLU A 16 1.87 -10.22 -5.97
CA GLU A 16 2.17 -11.31 -5.04
C GLU A 16 3.43 -11.06 -4.19
N LEU A 17 4.31 -10.14 -4.62
CA LEU A 17 5.53 -9.81 -3.88
C LEU A 17 5.31 -8.74 -2.81
N VAL A 18 4.22 -7.97 -2.90
CA VAL A 18 3.93 -6.83 -2.03
C VAL A 18 2.74 -7.14 -1.12
N ASP A 19 3.01 -7.85 -0.02
CA ASP A 19 1.98 -8.21 0.97
C ASP A 19 1.49 -7.01 1.78
N GLU A 20 2.36 -6.04 2.04
CA GLU A 20 1.98 -4.81 2.72
C GLU A 20 2.89 -3.63 2.37
N VAL A 21 2.34 -2.43 2.56
CA VAL A 21 3.08 -1.17 2.49
C VAL A 21 2.88 -0.43 3.81
N GLN A 22 4.00 0.01 4.40
CA GLN A 22 4.02 0.77 5.64
C GLN A 22 4.60 2.16 5.39
N VAL A 23 3.92 3.20 5.89
CA VAL A 23 4.36 4.60 5.75
C VAL A 23 4.08 5.35 7.04
N GLU A 24 5.07 6.10 7.53
CA GLU A 24 4.86 7.09 8.57
C GLU A 24 4.47 8.44 7.96
N ALA A 25 3.39 9.03 8.47
CA ALA A 25 2.95 10.35 8.06
C ALA A 25 2.52 11.18 9.27
N THR A 26 2.70 12.50 9.15
CA THR A 26 2.21 13.46 10.16
C THR A 26 0.73 13.72 9.92
N PHE A 27 -0.10 13.31 10.87
CA PHE A 27 -1.52 13.66 10.93
C PHE A 27 -1.73 14.87 11.85
N PRO A 28 -2.88 15.55 11.79
CA PRO A 28 -3.18 16.67 12.68
C PRO A 28 -3.04 16.35 14.19
N ASP A 29 -3.13 15.08 14.56
CA ASP A 29 -2.99 14.57 15.94
C ASP A 29 -1.64 13.89 16.22
N GLY A 30 -0.67 13.99 15.30
CA GLY A 30 0.70 13.49 15.47
C GLY A 30 1.15 12.51 14.37
N THR A 31 2.40 12.04 14.48
CA THR A 31 2.94 11.04 13.56
C THR A 31 2.30 9.69 13.80
N LYS A 32 1.84 9.05 12.72
CA LYS A 32 1.29 7.68 12.76
C LYS A 32 1.93 6.81 11.70
N LEU A 33 2.16 5.55 12.04
CA LEU A 33 2.45 4.49 11.10
C LEU A 33 1.14 3.99 10.48
N VAL A 34 1.07 3.99 9.15
CA VAL A 34 -0.05 3.47 8.38
C VAL A 34 0.40 2.21 7.67
N THR A 35 -0.29 1.10 7.93
CA THR A 35 -0.07 -0.18 7.25
C THR A 35 -1.23 -0.47 6.31
N VAL A 36 -0.93 -0.79 5.05
CA VAL A 36 -1.90 -1.22 4.04
C VAL A 36 -1.55 -2.63 3.59
N HIS A 37 -2.32 -3.61 4.06
CA HIS A 37 -2.19 -5.00 3.61
C HIS A 37 -2.81 -5.20 2.22
N ASN A 38 -2.14 -5.96 1.36
CA ASN A 38 -2.51 -6.26 -0.02
C ASN A 38 -2.94 -4.99 -0.77
N PRO A 39 -1.99 -4.07 -1.04
CA PRO A 39 -2.28 -2.74 -1.57
C PRO A 39 -2.65 -2.73 -3.06
N ILE A 40 -2.34 -3.80 -3.80
CA ILE A 40 -2.61 -3.97 -5.24
C ILE A 40 -3.74 -4.98 -5.43
N VAL A 41 -4.81 -4.62 -6.16
CA VAL A 41 -6.04 -5.44 -6.32
C VAL A 41 -6.41 -5.76 -7.76
#